data_AF-A0AAX6ETD8-F1
#
_entry.id   AF-A0AAX6ETD8-F1
#
_cell.length_a   1.000
_cell.length_b   1.000
_cell.length_c   1.000
_cell.angle_alpha   90.00
_cell.angle_beta   90.00
_cell.angle_gamma   90.00
#
_symmetry.space_group_name_H-M   'P 1'
#
loop_
_entity.id
_entity.type
_entity.pdbx_description
1 polymer ?
#
loop_
_entity_poly.entity_id
_entity_poly.type
_entity_poly.pdbx_seq_one_letter_code
_entity_poly.pdbx_strand_id
1 'polypeptide(L)'
;MSSSSWRFFFFFFLALLSLSIDLGFSPAALAEEEDPGLVMDFYRDSCPQAEDIIREQVKLLYKRHKNTAFSWLRNIFHDCAVESCDASLLLDTTRRSLSEKDTDRSFGLRNFRYLDTIKEAVERECPEVVSCADILVLSAREGIVSLGGPYIPLKTGRRDGRRSRADILEQYLPDHNESISVVLEKFGAMGIDTPGVVALLGAHSVGRTHCVKLVHRLYPRSTHS
;
A
#
# COMPACT_ATOMS: atom_id res chain seq x y z
N MET A 1 7.26 -28.65 81.66
CA MET A 1 8.50 -27.85 81.86
C MET A 1 9.64 -28.83 81.92
N SER A 2 10.75 -28.77 81.18
CA SER A 2 11.47 -27.74 80.44
C SER A 2 12.31 -28.52 79.41
N SER A 3 12.15 -28.26 78.10
CA SER A 3 13.09 -27.51 77.25
C SER A 3 14.54 -28.01 77.23
N SER A 4 15.15 -27.92 76.04
CA SER A 4 16.58 -28.05 75.73
C SER A 4 17.16 -29.47 75.64
N SER A 5 17.23 -30.04 74.43
CA SER A 5 18.33 -30.94 73.97
C SER A 5 18.20 -31.39 72.51
N TRP A 6 17.69 -30.57 71.58
CA TRP A 6 17.72 -30.89 70.14
C TRP A 6 18.47 -29.79 69.37
N ARG A 7 19.62 -29.39 69.91
CA ARG A 7 20.68 -28.69 69.18
C ARG A 7 21.77 -29.72 68.97
N PHE A 8 21.79 -30.52 67.90
CA PHE A 8 23.03 -31.17 67.41
C PHE A 8 22.91 -32.01 66.12
N PHE A 9 21.75 -32.08 65.45
CA PHE A 9 21.59 -32.94 64.26
C PHE A 9 20.95 -32.24 63.04
N PHE A 10 21.33 -31.00 62.76
CA PHE A 10 20.85 -30.29 61.56
C PHE A 10 21.98 -29.54 60.84
N PHE A 11 23.17 -30.15 60.73
CA PHE A 11 24.33 -29.53 60.09
C PHE A 11 25.04 -30.38 59.02
N PHE A 12 24.42 -31.45 58.52
CA PHE A 12 25.11 -32.32 57.54
C PHE A 12 24.22 -32.87 56.42
N PHE A 13 23.27 -32.07 55.91
CA PHE A 13 22.50 -32.42 54.70
C PHE A 13 22.10 -31.19 53.87
N LEU A 14 22.98 -30.20 53.76
CA LEU A 14 22.82 -29.02 52.91
C LEU A 14 24.14 -28.71 52.17
N ALA A 15 24.73 -29.73 51.55
CA ALA A 15 25.96 -29.61 50.76
C ALA A 15 25.90 -30.36 49.42
N LEU A 16 24.71 -30.54 48.85
CA LEU A 16 24.51 -31.18 47.53
C LEU A 16 23.34 -30.55 46.76
N LEU A 17 23.31 -29.20 46.67
CA LEU A 17 22.39 -28.51 45.76
C LEU A 17 22.96 -27.15 45.33
N SER A 18 24.12 -27.20 44.70
CA SER A 18 24.66 -26.08 43.92
C SER A 18 25.40 -26.62 42.70
N LEU A 19 24.68 -27.38 41.88
CA LEU A 19 25.04 -27.53 40.47
C LEU A 19 24.14 -26.58 39.70
N SER A 20 24.49 -25.30 39.70
CA SER A 20 23.89 -24.33 38.79
C SER A 20 24.34 -24.70 37.38
N ILE A 21 23.40 -25.15 36.58
CA ILE A 21 23.57 -25.31 35.14
C ILE A 21 23.68 -23.89 34.58
N ASP A 22 24.90 -23.44 34.27
CA ASP A 22 25.12 -22.30 33.38
C ASP A 22 24.80 -22.74 31.95
N LEU A 23 23.50 -22.82 31.64
CA LEU A 23 23.05 -22.73 30.26
C LEU A 23 23.38 -21.31 29.80
N GLY A 24 24.49 -21.18 29.08
CA GLY A 24 24.83 -19.99 28.32
C GLY A 24 23.74 -19.71 27.28
N PHE A 25 22.65 -19.07 27.73
CA PHE A 25 21.69 -18.42 26.88
C PHE A 25 22.42 -17.20 26.30
N SER A 26 23.12 -17.41 25.19
CA SER A 26 23.48 -16.29 24.33
C SER A 26 22.17 -15.64 23.92
N PRO A 27 21.91 -14.37 24.26
CA PRO A 27 20.85 -13.66 23.57
C PRO A 27 21.33 -13.61 22.12
N ALA A 28 20.71 -14.40 21.25
CA ALA A 28 20.75 -14.09 19.83
C ALA A 28 20.23 -12.65 19.77
N ALA A 29 21.14 -11.71 19.56
CA ALA A 29 20.77 -10.36 19.22
C ALA A 29 19.84 -10.53 18.02
N LEU A 30 18.55 -10.25 18.22
CA LEU A 30 17.66 -9.98 17.12
C LEU A 30 18.32 -8.80 16.44
N ALA A 31 19.08 -9.06 15.38
CA ALA A 31 19.46 -8.01 14.46
C ALA A 31 18.12 -7.39 14.06
N GLU A 32 17.86 -6.17 14.54
CA GLU A 32 16.83 -5.36 13.91
C GLU A 32 17.26 -5.29 12.45
N GLU A 33 16.54 -6.03 11.60
CA GLU A 33 16.69 -5.92 10.17
C GLU A 33 16.29 -4.48 9.87
N GLU A 34 17.29 -3.62 9.67
CA GLU A 34 17.08 -2.21 9.36
C GLU A 34 16.24 -2.18 8.09
N ASP A 35 14.97 -1.77 8.20
CA ASP A 35 14.10 -1.62 7.05
C ASP A 35 14.73 -0.55 6.15
N PRO A 36 15.27 -0.92 4.98
CA PRO A 36 15.94 0.04 4.11
C PRO A 36 14.94 1.07 3.55
N GLY A 37 13.65 0.91 3.84
CA GLY A 37 12.56 1.67 3.27
C GLY A 37 12.47 1.41 1.78
N LEU A 38 12.01 2.42 1.04
CA LEU A 38 11.94 2.32 -0.41
C LEU A 38 13.32 2.59 -1.03
N VAL A 39 13.81 1.63 -1.82
CA VAL A 39 15.08 1.73 -2.56
C VAL A 39 14.88 1.39 -4.04
N MET A 40 15.83 1.84 -4.87
CA MET A 40 15.88 1.41 -6.26
C MET A 40 16.24 -0.08 -6.31
N ASP A 41 15.62 -0.82 -7.24
CA ASP A 41 15.89 -2.23 -7.48
C ASP A 41 15.74 -3.12 -6.22
N PHE A 42 14.75 -2.85 -5.36
CA PHE A 42 14.52 -3.59 -4.11
C PHE A 42 14.48 -5.11 -4.31
N TYR A 43 13.90 -5.57 -5.43
CA TYR A 43 13.74 -6.99 -5.75
C TYR A 43 14.93 -7.60 -6.50
N ARG A 44 16.06 -6.88 -6.66
CA ARG A 44 17.19 -7.34 -7.49
C ARG A 44 17.68 -8.73 -7.13
N ASP A 45 17.75 -9.05 -5.83
CA ASP A 45 18.33 -10.29 -5.34
C ASP A 45 17.26 -11.37 -5.05
N SER A 46 16.03 -10.96 -4.72
CA SER A 46 14.92 -11.86 -4.34
C SER A 46 13.99 -12.23 -5.49
N CYS A 47 13.77 -11.31 -6.43
CA CYS A 47 13.00 -11.54 -7.65
C CYS A 47 13.51 -10.63 -8.79
N PRO A 48 14.68 -10.94 -9.39
CA PRO A 48 15.30 -10.07 -10.39
C PRO A 48 14.41 -9.79 -11.62
N GLN A 49 13.44 -10.67 -11.91
CA GLN A 49 12.54 -10.57 -13.06
C GLN A 49 11.21 -9.86 -12.75
N ALA A 50 10.98 -9.42 -11.50
CA ALA A 50 9.69 -8.85 -11.06
C ALA A 50 9.17 -7.74 -11.98
N GLU A 51 10.00 -6.72 -12.23
CA GLU A 51 9.60 -5.55 -13.02
C GLU A 51 9.39 -5.89 -14.50
N ASP A 52 10.16 -6.84 -15.04
CA ASP A 52 10.01 -7.27 -16.43
C ASP A 52 8.73 -8.07 -16.64
N ILE A 53 8.38 -8.96 -15.71
CA ILE A 53 7.11 -9.70 -15.71
C ILE A 53 5.94 -8.71 -15.65
N ILE A 54 5.97 -7.76 -14.71
CA ILE A 54 4.92 -6.74 -14.57
C ILE A 54 4.79 -5.92 -15.86
N ARG A 55 5.91 -5.46 -16.43
CA ARG A 55 5.93 -4.72 -17.70
C ARG A 55 5.31 -5.52 -18.84
N GLU A 56 5.66 -6.79 -18.97
CA GLU A 56 5.11 -7.65 -20.03
C GLU A 56 3.60 -7.83 -19.86
N GLN A 57 3.15 -8.19 -18.66
CA GLN A 57 1.73 -8.38 -18.39
C GLN A 57 0.92 -7.09 -18.63
N VAL A 58 1.43 -5.94 -18.19
CA VAL A 58 0.82 -4.63 -18.47
C VAL A 58 0.69 -4.38 -19.96
N LYS A 59 1.74 -4.63 -20.76
CA LYS A 59 1.69 -4.46 -22.22
C LYS A 59 0.66 -5.39 -22.87
N LEU A 60 0.58 -6.65 -22.45
CA LEU A 60 -0.39 -7.62 -22.96
C LEU A 60 -1.83 -7.20 -22.61
N LEU A 61 -2.05 -6.81 -21.35
CA LEU A 61 -3.35 -6.37 -20.86
C LEU A 61 -3.80 -5.08 -21.54
N TYR A 62 -2.91 -4.11 -21.71
CA TYR A 62 -3.21 -2.86 -22.42
C TYR A 62 -3.60 -3.09 -23.89
N LYS A 63 -2.88 -3.97 -24.61
CA LYS A 63 -3.21 -4.32 -26.00
C LYS A 63 -4.63 -4.87 -26.13
N ARG A 64 -5.06 -5.70 -25.18
CA ARG A 64 -6.39 -6.33 -25.16
C ARG A 64 -7.48 -5.40 -24.61
N HIS A 65 -7.13 -4.63 -23.60
CA HIS A 65 -8.04 -3.81 -22.80
C HIS A 65 -7.44 -2.42 -22.63
N LYS A 66 -7.52 -1.59 -23.68
CA LYS A 66 -6.89 -0.25 -23.72
C LYS A 66 -7.21 0.65 -22.51
N ASN A 67 -8.31 0.38 -21.81
CA ASN A 67 -8.73 1.14 -20.63
C ASN A 67 -8.03 0.77 -19.31
N THR A 68 -7.20 -0.28 -19.27
CA THR A 68 -6.50 -0.70 -18.05
C THR A 68 -5.45 0.32 -17.59
N ALA A 69 -4.63 0.82 -18.52
CA ALA A 69 -3.51 1.71 -18.22
C ALA A 69 -3.94 2.98 -17.46
N PHE A 70 -4.93 3.73 -17.95
CA PHE A 70 -5.40 4.92 -17.23
C PHE A 70 -6.21 4.58 -15.98
N SER A 71 -6.76 3.37 -15.86
CA SER A 71 -7.43 2.94 -14.63
C SER A 71 -6.42 2.72 -13.52
N TRP A 72 -5.29 2.06 -13.81
CA TRP A 72 -4.23 1.87 -12.82
C TRP A 72 -3.57 3.18 -12.40
N LEU A 73 -3.40 4.13 -13.33
CA LEU A 73 -2.97 5.49 -13.00
C LEU A 73 -3.90 6.16 -11.98
N ARG A 74 -5.22 6.00 -12.14
CA ARG A 74 -6.18 6.49 -11.14
C ARG A 74 -6.12 5.68 -9.84
N ASN A 75 -5.97 4.36 -9.92
CA ASN A 75 -5.94 3.49 -8.74
C ASN A 75 -4.73 3.81 -7.85
N ILE A 76 -3.54 4.08 -8.40
CA ILE A 76 -2.38 4.45 -7.56
C ILE A 76 -2.62 5.76 -6.80
N PHE A 77 -3.29 6.74 -7.41
CA PHE A 77 -3.63 7.97 -6.70
C PHE A 77 -4.60 7.68 -5.56
N HIS A 78 -5.64 6.88 -5.81
CA HIS A 78 -6.62 6.53 -4.79
C HIS A 78 -6.05 5.69 -3.64
N ASP A 79 -5.04 4.86 -3.90
CA ASP A 79 -4.31 4.12 -2.87
C ASP A 79 -3.40 5.07 -2.07
N CYS A 80 -2.45 5.72 -2.76
CA CYS A 80 -1.43 6.54 -2.13
C CYS A 80 -1.95 7.80 -1.43
N ALA A 81 -3.07 8.37 -1.89
CA ALA A 81 -3.62 9.58 -1.30
C ALA A 81 -4.16 9.36 0.12
N VAL A 82 -4.43 8.11 0.50
CA VAL A 82 -5.08 7.77 1.77
C VAL A 82 -4.07 7.12 2.71
N GLU A 83 -3.39 7.96 3.50
CA GLU A 83 -2.34 7.61 4.47
C GLU A 83 -1.05 6.99 3.88
N SER A 84 -1.13 6.05 2.92
CA SER A 84 0.03 5.35 2.37
C SER A 84 -0.26 4.60 1.06
N CYS A 85 0.77 4.36 0.25
CA CYS A 85 0.70 3.43 -0.89
C CYS A 85 0.87 1.97 -0.41
N ASP A 86 -0.18 1.37 0.15
CA ASP A 86 -0.12 0.04 0.78
C ASP A 86 -1.07 -0.98 0.14
N ALA A 87 -1.65 -0.71 -1.02
CA ALA A 87 -2.66 -1.58 -1.65
C ALA A 87 -3.90 -1.84 -0.77
N SER A 88 -4.18 -1.02 0.24
CA SER A 88 -5.43 -1.08 1.02
C SER A 88 -6.66 -0.92 0.12
N LEU A 89 -6.54 -0.14 -0.96
CA LEU A 89 -7.56 -0.01 -2.01
C LEU A 89 -7.95 -1.36 -2.64
N LEU A 90 -7.05 -2.34 -2.68
CA LEU A 90 -7.31 -3.62 -3.35
C LEU A 90 -8.14 -4.59 -2.51
N LEU A 91 -8.27 -4.35 -1.20
CA LEU A 91 -9.00 -5.22 -0.28
C LEU A 91 -10.51 -5.23 -0.58
N ASP A 92 -11.12 -6.41 -0.57
CA ASP A 92 -12.57 -6.57 -0.76
C ASP A 92 -13.37 -6.35 0.53
N THR A 93 -14.66 -6.01 0.35
CA THR A 93 -15.59 -5.91 1.47
C THR A 93 -15.75 -7.26 2.12
N THR A 94 -15.68 -7.27 3.45
CA THR A 94 -15.92 -8.45 4.27
C THR A 94 -17.13 -8.21 5.17
N ARG A 95 -17.55 -9.23 5.92
CA ARG A 95 -18.59 -9.06 6.95
C ARG A 95 -18.23 -8.05 8.04
N ARG A 96 -16.95 -7.71 8.20
CA ARG A 96 -16.43 -6.86 9.29
C ARG A 96 -15.95 -5.50 8.80
N SER A 97 -15.75 -5.31 7.50
CA SER A 97 -15.10 -4.12 6.95
C SER A 97 -15.61 -3.78 5.56
N LEU A 98 -15.93 -2.51 5.33
CA LEU A 98 -16.23 -1.97 4.01
C LEU A 98 -14.92 -1.73 3.24
N SER A 99 -14.89 -2.12 1.97
CA SER A 99 -13.80 -1.79 1.05
C SER A 99 -13.86 -0.35 0.59
N GLU A 100 -12.70 0.28 0.40
CA GLU A 100 -12.59 1.57 -0.28
C GLU A 100 -13.24 1.56 -1.65
N LYS A 101 -13.19 0.42 -2.37
CA LYS A 101 -13.77 0.23 -3.71
C LYS A 101 -15.28 0.41 -3.74
N ASP A 102 -15.94 0.11 -2.62
CA ASP A 102 -17.41 0.09 -2.50
C ASP A 102 -17.97 1.40 -1.95
N THR A 103 -17.14 2.43 -1.83
CA THR A 103 -17.55 3.78 -1.43
C THR A 103 -17.85 4.67 -2.64
N ASP A 104 -18.67 5.70 -2.43
CA ASP A 104 -18.97 6.70 -3.46
C ASP A 104 -17.73 7.49 -3.93
N ARG A 105 -16.71 7.58 -3.06
CA ARG A 105 -15.41 8.20 -3.37
C ARG A 105 -14.61 7.41 -4.39
N SER A 106 -14.80 6.10 -4.42
CA SER A 106 -14.19 5.20 -5.40
C SER A 106 -15.06 4.97 -6.64
N PHE A 107 -16.16 5.72 -6.80
CA PHE A 107 -17.06 5.54 -7.94
C PHE A 107 -16.30 5.56 -9.28
N GLY A 108 -16.54 4.52 -10.08
CA GLY A 108 -15.97 4.36 -11.40
C GLY A 108 -14.54 3.82 -11.45
N LEU A 109 -13.86 3.61 -10.30
CA LEU A 109 -12.64 2.79 -10.25
C LEU A 109 -12.94 1.38 -10.77
N ARG A 110 -11.97 0.76 -11.43
CA ARG A 110 -12.19 -0.49 -12.16
C ARG A 110 -10.85 -1.16 -12.48
N ASN A 111 -10.95 -2.30 -13.15
CA ASN A 111 -9.81 -3.05 -13.70
C ASN A 111 -8.87 -3.64 -12.63
N PHE A 112 -9.35 -3.78 -11.39
CA PHE A 112 -8.63 -4.43 -10.28
C PHE A 112 -8.28 -5.88 -10.58
N ARG A 113 -9.20 -6.65 -11.19
CA ARG A 113 -8.99 -8.07 -11.59
C ARG A 113 -7.73 -8.32 -12.43
N TYR A 114 -7.25 -7.30 -13.14
CA TYR A 114 -6.06 -7.44 -13.97
C TYR A 114 -4.77 -7.28 -13.16
N LEU A 115 -4.83 -6.65 -11.99
CA LEU A 115 -3.74 -6.69 -11.02
C LEU A 115 -3.59 -8.10 -10.45
N ASP A 116 -4.68 -8.83 -10.24
CA ASP A 116 -4.63 -10.24 -9.84
C ASP A 116 -3.92 -11.10 -10.91
N THR A 117 -4.23 -10.87 -12.19
CA THR A 117 -3.51 -11.54 -13.30
C THR A 117 -2.01 -11.26 -13.29
N ILE A 118 -1.61 -10.02 -12.99
CA ILE A 118 -0.20 -9.64 -12.88
C ILE A 118 0.43 -10.29 -11.64
N LYS A 119 -0.26 -10.24 -10.50
CA LYS A 119 0.17 -10.86 -9.24
C LYS A 119 0.38 -12.35 -9.42
N GLU A 120 -0.57 -13.08 -10.01
CA GLU A 120 -0.44 -14.49 -10.30
C GLU A 120 0.76 -14.81 -11.20
N ALA A 121 1.09 -13.93 -12.16
CA ALA A 121 2.27 -14.12 -13.00
C ALA A 121 3.57 -13.93 -12.22
N VAL A 122 3.62 -12.93 -11.35
CA VAL A 122 4.78 -12.70 -10.48
C VAL A 122 4.93 -13.83 -9.46
N GLU A 123 3.85 -14.27 -8.82
CA GLU A 123 3.86 -15.33 -7.81
C GLU A 123 4.27 -16.71 -8.36
N ARG A 124 4.06 -16.95 -9.67
CA ARG A 124 4.55 -18.18 -10.32
C ARG A 124 6.08 -18.24 -10.37
N GLU A 125 6.74 -17.09 -10.47
CA GLU A 125 8.19 -17.01 -10.56
C GLU A 125 8.85 -16.70 -9.22
N CYS A 126 8.19 -15.89 -8.39
CA CYS A 126 8.71 -15.38 -7.13
C CYS A 126 7.63 -15.43 -6.04
N PRO A 127 7.37 -16.61 -5.46
CA PRO A 127 6.33 -16.79 -4.46
C PRO A 127 6.55 -15.92 -3.23
N GLU A 128 5.52 -15.17 -2.82
CA GLU A 128 5.48 -14.35 -1.60
C GLU A 128 6.56 -13.24 -1.51
N VAL A 129 7.17 -12.86 -2.63
CA VAL A 129 8.25 -11.84 -2.65
C VAL A 129 7.72 -10.43 -2.90
N VAL A 130 6.94 -10.25 -3.96
CA VAL A 130 6.58 -8.91 -4.46
C VAL A 130 5.22 -8.48 -3.91
N SER A 131 5.14 -7.33 -3.27
CA SER A 131 3.89 -6.84 -2.66
C SER A 131 2.84 -6.44 -3.70
N CYS A 132 1.57 -6.52 -3.33
CA CYS A 132 0.48 -5.99 -4.13
C CYS A 132 0.62 -4.47 -4.31
N ALA A 133 1.12 -3.76 -3.30
CA ALA A 133 1.42 -2.34 -3.34
C ALA A 133 2.41 -1.98 -4.45
N ASP A 134 3.54 -2.68 -4.55
CA ASP A 134 4.50 -2.43 -5.64
C ASP A 134 3.97 -2.91 -6.99
N ILE A 135 3.21 -4.01 -7.06
CA ILE A 135 2.55 -4.42 -8.30
C ILE A 135 1.63 -3.31 -8.82
N LEU A 136 0.83 -2.69 -7.95
CA LEU A 136 -0.07 -1.59 -8.32
C LEU A 136 0.72 -0.38 -8.85
N VAL A 137 1.75 0.04 -8.13
CA VAL A 137 2.60 1.19 -8.47
C VAL A 137 3.36 0.97 -9.78
N LEU A 138 4.00 -0.19 -9.94
CA LEU A 138 4.73 -0.55 -11.15
C LEU A 138 3.79 -0.72 -12.35
N SER A 139 2.59 -1.27 -12.13
CA SER A 139 1.59 -1.41 -13.20
C SER A 139 1.12 -0.06 -13.72
N ALA A 140 0.95 0.93 -12.85
CA ALA A 140 0.59 2.28 -13.26
C ALA A 140 1.71 2.96 -14.05
N ARG A 141 2.99 2.84 -13.63
CA ARG A 141 4.14 3.34 -14.39
C ARG A 141 4.19 2.74 -15.79
N GLU A 142 4.11 1.42 -15.91
CA GLU A 142 4.13 0.74 -17.21
C GLU A 142 2.89 1.08 -18.04
N GLY A 143 1.76 1.38 -17.37
CA GLY A 143 0.57 1.97 -17.99
C GLY A 143 0.84 3.35 -18.59
N ILE A 144 1.49 4.25 -17.85
CA ILE A 144 1.91 5.58 -18.34
C ILE A 144 2.79 5.44 -19.59
N VAL A 145 3.79 4.56 -19.54
CA VAL A 145 4.66 4.29 -20.71
C VAL A 145 3.86 3.77 -21.89
N SER A 146 2.92 2.85 -21.65
CA SER A 146 2.06 2.29 -22.71
C SER A 146 1.13 3.34 -23.34
N LEU A 147 0.82 4.43 -22.62
CA LEU A 147 0.06 5.58 -23.10
C LEU A 147 0.93 6.62 -23.83
N GLY A 148 2.24 6.37 -23.97
CA GLY A 148 3.20 7.29 -24.58
C GLY A 148 3.78 8.33 -23.62
N GLY A 149 3.54 8.18 -22.31
CA GLY A 149 4.15 9.01 -21.28
C GLY A 149 5.60 8.63 -20.97
N PRO A 150 6.25 9.37 -20.06
CA PRO A 150 7.64 9.12 -19.70
C PRO A 150 7.79 7.84 -18.87
N TYR A 151 8.97 7.21 -18.97
CA TYR A 151 9.40 6.22 -18.00
C TYR A 151 9.96 6.94 -16.76
N ILE A 152 9.35 6.69 -15.60
CA ILE A 152 9.76 7.26 -14.32
C ILE A 152 10.34 6.13 -13.47
N PRO A 153 11.64 6.17 -13.08
CA PRO A 153 12.20 5.22 -12.14
C PRO A 153 11.49 5.34 -10.79
N LEU A 154 11.08 4.21 -10.22
CA LEU A 154 10.37 4.17 -8.94
C LEU A 154 11.14 3.31 -7.96
N LYS A 155 11.26 3.80 -6.73
CA LYS A 155 11.70 2.98 -5.61
C LYS A 155 10.60 1.97 -5.26
N THR A 156 11.02 0.76 -4.92
CA THR A 156 10.18 -0.38 -4.51
C THR A 156 10.56 -0.81 -3.09
N GLY A 157 9.85 -1.77 -2.52
CA GLY A 157 9.89 -2.16 -1.11
C GLY A 157 8.62 -1.84 -0.32
N ARG A 158 7.51 -1.47 -0.98
CA ARG A 158 6.24 -1.21 -0.29
C ARG A 158 5.70 -2.53 0.28
N ARG A 159 4.93 -2.45 1.37
CA ARG A 159 4.27 -3.60 1.99
C ARG A 159 2.77 -3.44 1.97
N ASP A 160 2.07 -4.57 1.97
CA ASP A 160 0.61 -4.58 1.85
C ASP A 160 -0.07 -4.23 3.18
N GLY A 161 -0.99 -3.29 3.11
CA GLY A 161 -1.90 -2.89 4.16
C GLY A 161 -2.87 -3.99 4.51
N ARG A 162 -3.28 -4.05 5.78
CA ARG A 162 -4.15 -5.10 6.31
C ARG A 162 -5.60 -4.65 6.53
N ARG A 163 -5.90 -3.39 6.20
CA ARG A 163 -7.19 -2.76 6.45
C ARG A 163 -7.50 -1.75 5.34
N SER A 164 -8.73 -1.83 4.83
CA SER A 164 -9.34 -0.81 3.98
C SER A 164 -9.65 0.47 4.78
N ARG A 165 -9.44 1.63 4.15
CA ARG A 165 -9.60 2.98 4.71
C ARG A 165 -10.91 3.66 4.31
N ALA A 166 -11.94 2.87 4.04
CA ALA A 166 -13.25 3.37 3.59
C ALA A 166 -13.87 4.44 4.50
N ASP A 167 -13.54 4.44 5.80
CA ASP A 167 -14.04 5.38 6.80
C ASP A 167 -13.43 6.79 6.75
N ILE A 168 -12.30 6.97 6.08
CA ILE A 168 -11.54 8.24 6.09
C ILE A 168 -11.34 8.87 4.70
N LEU A 169 -11.81 8.23 3.62
CA LEU A 169 -11.58 8.68 2.24
C LEU A 169 -11.93 10.15 1.96
N GLU A 170 -13.00 10.67 2.57
CA GLU A 170 -13.47 12.05 2.38
C GLU A 170 -12.44 13.10 2.83
N GLN A 171 -11.63 12.74 3.84
CA GLN A 171 -10.63 13.64 4.42
C GLN A 171 -9.45 13.84 3.46
N TYR A 172 -9.14 12.81 2.66
CA TYR A 172 -7.94 12.77 1.83
C TYR A 172 -8.21 13.04 0.35
N LEU A 173 -9.29 12.51 -0.20
CA LEU A 173 -9.53 12.57 -1.64
C LEU A 173 -10.19 13.89 -2.02
N PRO A 174 -9.63 14.68 -2.96
CA PRO A 174 -10.28 15.87 -3.48
C PRO A 174 -11.57 15.52 -4.25
N ASP A 175 -12.60 16.36 -4.12
CA ASP A 175 -13.81 16.24 -4.94
C ASP A 175 -13.74 17.10 -6.21
N HIS A 176 -14.38 16.62 -7.27
CA HIS A 176 -14.49 17.30 -8.56
C HIS A 176 -15.16 18.68 -8.51
N ASN A 177 -15.89 19.00 -7.44
CA ASN A 177 -16.55 20.29 -7.23
C ASN A 177 -15.84 21.21 -6.22
N GLU A 178 -14.72 20.77 -5.62
CA GLU A 178 -13.96 21.57 -4.65
C GLU A 178 -13.25 22.75 -5.32
N SER A 179 -13.00 23.81 -4.55
CA SER A 179 -12.17 24.93 -5.00
C SER A 179 -10.71 24.50 -5.11
N ILE A 180 -9.95 25.21 -5.96
CA ILE A 180 -8.51 24.95 -6.09
C ILE A 180 -7.75 25.11 -4.77
N SER A 181 -8.21 25.97 -3.86
CA SER A 181 -7.60 26.14 -2.53
C SER A 181 -7.69 24.86 -1.69
N VAL A 182 -8.86 24.19 -1.68
CA VAL A 182 -9.06 22.92 -0.96
C VAL A 182 -8.24 21.80 -1.59
N VAL A 183 -8.17 21.76 -2.92
CA VAL A 183 -7.32 20.80 -3.64
C VAL A 183 -5.85 20.98 -3.22
N LEU A 184 -5.32 22.20 -3.26
CA LEU A 184 -3.93 22.48 -2.87
C LEU A 184 -3.66 22.15 -1.40
N GLU A 185 -4.61 22.37 -0.50
CA GLU A 185 -4.50 22.00 0.92
C GLU A 185 -4.37 20.48 1.09
N LYS A 186 -5.26 19.70 0.47
CA LYS A 186 -5.24 18.23 0.52
C LYS A 186 -3.94 17.66 -0.03
N PHE A 187 -3.48 18.14 -1.18
CA PHE A 187 -2.19 17.71 -1.75
C PHE A 187 -0.99 18.18 -0.91
N GLY A 188 -1.05 19.37 -0.33
CA GLY A 188 -0.03 19.87 0.59
C GLY A 188 0.13 18.98 1.83
N ALA A 189 -0.98 18.45 2.36
CA ALA A 189 -0.96 17.48 3.46
C ALA A 189 -0.28 16.14 3.08
N MET A 190 -0.23 15.80 1.78
CA MET A 190 0.51 14.65 1.24
C MET A 190 1.99 14.99 0.94
N GLY A 191 2.44 16.21 1.22
CA GLY A 191 3.79 16.67 0.91
C GLY A 191 3.99 17.06 -0.56
N ILE A 192 2.92 17.31 -1.31
CA ILE A 192 2.97 17.68 -2.73
C ILE A 192 2.77 19.20 -2.86
N ASP A 193 3.75 19.87 -3.46
CA ASP A 193 3.71 21.32 -3.68
C ASP A 193 2.86 21.71 -4.90
N THR A 194 2.63 23.01 -5.09
CA THR A 194 1.77 23.49 -6.19
C THR A 194 2.24 23.06 -7.59
N PRO A 195 3.53 23.15 -7.95
CA PRO A 195 4.03 22.57 -9.20
C PRO A 195 3.73 21.07 -9.33
N GLY A 196 3.91 20.29 -8.25
CA GLY A 196 3.54 18.88 -8.20
C GLY A 196 2.06 18.63 -8.45
N VAL A 197 1.17 19.44 -7.86
CA VAL A 197 -0.28 19.36 -8.13
C VAL A 197 -0.59 19.61 -9.60
N VAL A 198 0.00 20.64 -10.21
CA VAL A 198 -0.19 20.94 -11.64
C VAL A 198 0.27 19.76 -12.51
N ALA A 199 1.42 19.16 -12.18
CA ALA A 199 1.93 18.00 -12.89
C ALA A 199 0.99 16.78 -12.77
N LEU A 200 0.51 16.47 -11.55
CA LEU A 200 -0.37 15.33 -11.29
C LEU A 200 -1.76 15.50 -11.93
N LEU A 201 -2.31 16.72 -11.96
CA LEU A 201 -3.55 17.01 -12.69
C LEU A 201 -3.43 16.71 -14.19
N GLY A 202 -2.21 16.70 -14.74
CA GLY A 202 -1.92 16.25 -16.10
C GLY A 202 -2.33 14.80 -16.40
N ALA A 203 -2.53 13.97 -15.37
CA ALA A 203 -3.08 12.61 -15.51
C ALA A 203 -4.48 12.60 -16.14
N HIS A 204 -5.23 13.71 -16.04
CA HIS A 204 -6.54 13.87 -16.70
C HIS A 204 -6.45 14.11 -18.22
N SER A 205 -5.25 14.12 -18.81
CA SER A 205 -5.07 14.11 -20.28
C SER A 205 -5.52 12.80 -20.94
N VAL A 206 -5.68 11.73 -20.15
CA VAL A 206 -6.20 10.43 -20.55
C VAL A 206 -7.39 10.01 -19.67
N GLY A 207 -8.12 8.99 -20.11
CA GLY A 207 -9.22 8.42 -19.34
C GLY A 207 -10.58 9.03 -19.69
N ARG A 208 -11.53 8.94 -18.76
CA ARG A 208 -12.94 9.33 -18.94
C ARG A 208 -13.55 9.77 -17.61
N THR A 209 -14.56 10.63 -17.69
CA THR A 209 -15.38 11.02 -16.54
C THR A 209 -16.85 10.71 -16.81
N HIS A 210 -17.62 10.50 -15.74
CA HIS A 210 -19.06 10.26 -15.82
C HIS A 210 -19.82 11.58 -15.82
N CYS A 211 -20.94 11.66 -16.54
CA CYS A 211 -21.76 12.88 -16.62
C CYS A 211 -22.19 13.42 -15.24
N VAL A 212 -22.44 12.54 -14.27
CA VAL A 212 -22.80 12.91 -12.89
C VAL A 212 -21.73 13.76 -12.20
N LYS A 213 -20.46 13.66 -12.63
CA LYS A 213 -19.34 14.46 -12.12
C LYS A 213 -19.18 15.81 -12.84
N LEU A 214 -20.04 16.14 -13.81
CA LEU A 214 -19.99 17.40 -14.55
C LEU A 214 -21.34 18.11 -14.60
N VAL A 215 -22.44 17.40 -14.31
CA VAL A 215 -23.81 17.91 -14.50
C VAL A 215 -24.07 19.23 -13.80
N HIS A 216 -23.52 19.44 -12.59
CA HIS A 216 -23.65 20.70 -11.85
C HIS A 216 -23.00 21.90 -12.54
N ARG A 217 -21.96 21.67 -13.36
CA ARG A 217 -21.30 22.71 -14.16
C ARG A 217 -22.06 23.02 -15.45
N LEU A 218 -22.81 22.06 -15.97
CA LEU A 218 -23.61 22.20 -17.19
C LEU A 218 -24.99 22.80 -16.90
N TYR A 219 -25.59 22.45 -15.76
CA TYR A 219 -26.88 22.93 -15.30
C TYR A 219 -26.76 23.49 -13.87
N PRO A 220 -26.15 24.68 -13.70
CA PRO A 220 -26.03 25.30 -12.39
C PRO A 220 -27.44 25.59 -11.84
N ARG A 221 -27.74 25.10 -10.64
CA ARG A 221 -28.96 25.53 -9.93
C ARG A 221 -28.77 27.00 -9.56
N SER A 222 -29.59 27.88 -10.12
CA SER A 222 -29.72 29.25 -9.62
C SER A 222 -30.32 29.18 -8.23
N THR A 223 -29.49 29.30 -7.20
CA THR A 223 -29.96 29.54 -5.83
C THR A 223 -30.46 30.98 -5.75
N HIS A 224 -31.69 31.21 -6.22
CA HIS A 224 -32.49 32.31 -5.71
C HIS A 224 -33.19 31.79 -4.46
N SER A 225 -32.64 32.13 -3.30
CA SER A 225 -33.28 32.08 -2.00
C SER A 225 -32.96 33.38 -1.30
#